data_AF-A0A6J7UBM1-F1
#
_entry.id   AF-A0A6J7UBM1-F1
#
_cell.length_a   1.000
_cell.length_b   1.000
_cell.length_c   1.000
_cell.angle_alpha   90.00
_cell.angle_beta   90.00
_cell.angle_gamma   90.00
#
_symmetry.space_group_name_H-M   'P 1'
#
loop_
_entity.id
_entity.type
_entity.pdbx_description
1 polymer ?
#
loop_
_entity_poly.entity_id
_entity_poly.type
_entity_poly.pdbx_seq_one_letter_code
_entity_poly.pdbx_strand_id
1 'polypeptide(L)'
;MQENMQEGAGNEEAISFALDNGIFTPEESPAQKSALLKLETVLALIDGWTDEVTALAAGDRIPSIEQLRETHRRRRAASAPAQVLFSSMLGLQVSPKLTREASSFWRKIREVKSVGERDQIWSGLLPTADDLLDPEKFVASTSIPDDLSGLI
;
A
#
# COMPACT_ATOMS: atom_id res chain seq x y z
N MET A 1 3.40 -60.74 9.55
CA MET A 1 2.26 -59.82 9.25
C MET A 1 2.32 -58.57 10.14
N GLN A 2 3.47 -57.89 10.26
CA GLN A 2 3.61 -56.66 11.07
C GLN A 2 4.30 -55.50 10.32
N GLU A 3 4.62 -55.66 9.04
CA GLU A 3 5.42 -54.67 8.29
C GLU A 3 4.57 -53.66 7.48
N ASN A 4 3.29 -53.96 7.21
CA ASN A 4 2.42 -53.08 6.39
C ASN A 4 1.57 -52.10 7.22
N MET A 5 1.70 -52.07 8.55
CA MET A 5 0.86 -51.23 9.42
C MET A 5 1.49 -49.88 9.74
N GLN A 6 2.77 -49.68 9.41
CA GLN A 6 3.53 -48.48 9.78
C GLN A 6 3.62 -47.44 8.65
N GLU A 7 3.32 -47.82 7.40
CA GLU A 7 3.25 -46.88 6.26
C GLU A 7 1.95 -46.08 6.20
N GLY A 8 0.83 -46.58 6.75
CA GLY A 8 -0.46 -45.88 6.74
C GLY A 8 -0.54 -44.72 7.74
N ALA A 9 -0.01 -44.91 8.95
CA ALA A 9 -0.11 -43.96 10.05
C ALA A 9 0.66 -42.65 9.78
N GLY A 10 1.85 -42.73 9.15
CA GLY A 10 2.62 -41.54 8.79
C GLY A 10 1.95 -40.69 7.70
N ASN A 11 1.13 -41.32 6.85
CA ASN A 11 0.41 -40.63 5.78
C ASN A 11 -0.86 -39.93 6.32
N GLU A 12 -1.55 -40.54 7.29
CA GLU A 12 -2.69 -39.92 7.98
C GLU A 12 -2.27 -38.72 8.85
N GLU A 13 -1.16 -38.83 9.57
CA GLU A 13 -0.59 -37.70 10.33
C GLU A 13 -0.10 -36.58 9.39
N ALA A 14 0.52 -36.91 8.25
CA ALA A 14 0.93 -35.92 7.25
C ALA A 14 -0.26 -35.23 6.58
N ILE A 15 -1.34 -35.97 6.28
CA ILE A 15 -2.58 -35.41 5.73
C ILE A 15 -3.28 -34.53 6.78
N SER A 16 -3.36 -34.97 8.03
CA SER A 16 -3.92 -34.18 9.14
C SER A 16 -3.13 -32.91 9.37
N PHE A 17 -1.79 -32.99 9.36
CA PHE A 17 -0.91 -31.84 9.47
C PHE A 17 -1.07 -30.89 8.28
N ALA A 18 -1.20 -31.39 7.06
CA ALA A 18 -1.41 -30.56 5.87
C ALA A 18 -2.80 -29.87 5.87
N LEU A 19 -3.84 -30.55 6.37
CA LEU A 19 -5.18 -29.99 6.59
C LEU A 19 -5.14 -28.86 7.63
N ASP A 20 -4.50 -29.08 8.77
CA ASP A 20 -4.34 -28.08 9.84
C ASP A 20 -3.47 -26.89 9.42
N ASN A 21 -2.50 -27.11 8.53
CA ASN A 21 -1.65 -26.06 7.96
C ASN A 21 -2.25 -25.41 6.70
N GLY A 22 -3.52 -25.67 6.39
CA GLY A 22 -4.25 -24.93 5.37
C GLY A 22 -3.81 -25.21 3.94
N ILE A 23 -3.30 -26.41 3.63
CA ILE A 23 -2.95 -26.81 2.24
C ILE A 23 -4.15 -26.73 1.27
N PHE A 24 -5.37 -26.66 1.80
CA PHE A 24 -6.63 -26.47 1.07
C PHE A 24 -7.21 -25.05 1.19
N THR A 25 -6.46 -24.09 1.73
CA THR A 25 -6.85 -22.69 1.61
C THR A 25 -6.78 -22.33 0.13
N PRO A 26 -7.91 -21.93 -0.50
CA PRO A 26 -7.89 -21.54 -1.89
C PRO A 26 -6.91 -20.39 -2.07
N GLU A 27 -5.97 -20.51 -3.01
CA GLU A 27 -5.13 -19.37 -3.37
C GLU A 27 -6.00 -18.19 -3.82
N GLU A 28 -5.57 -16.98 -3.49
CA GLU A 28 -6.25 -15.78 -3.95
C GLU A 28 -6.34 -15.77 -5.47
N SER A 29 -7.56 -15.58 -5.98
CA SER A 29 -7.78 -15.36 -7.40
C SER A 29 -7.05 -14.10 -7.89
N PRO A 30 -6.73 -14.00 -9.20
CA PRO A 30 -6.11 -12.79 -9.76
C PRO A 30 -6.90 -11.51 -9.46
N ALA A 31 -8.24 -11.60 -9.43
CA ALA A 31 -9.11 -10.47 -9.09
C ALA A 31 -8.97 -10.04 -7.62
N GLN A 32 -8.85 -11.01 -6.69
CA GLN A 32 -8.61 -10.73 -5.27
C GLN A 32 -7.24 -10.08 -5.05
N LYS A 33 -6.18 -10.61 -5.68
CA LYS A 33 -4.84 -10.01 -5.62
C LYS A 33 -4.84 -8.56 -6.11
N SER A 34 -5.54 -8.27 -7.21
CA SER A 34 -5.70 -6.91 -7.72
C SER A 34 -6.49 -6.01 -6.77
N ALA A 35 -7.57 -6.52 -6.15
CA ALA A 35 -8.34 -5.77 -5.18
C ALA A 35 -7.54 -5.45 -3.91
N LEU A 36 -6.77 -6.41 -3.39
CA LEU A 36 -5.87 -6.22 -2.26
C LEU A 36 -4.80 -5.18 -2.58
N LEU A 37 -4.17 -5.25 -3.76
CA LEU A 37 -3.18 -4.25 -4.17
C LEU A 37 -3.79 -2.83 -4.25
N LYS A 38 -5.02 -2.70 -4.75
CA LYS A 38 -5.74 -1.41 -4.77
C LYS A 38 -5.97 -0.89 -3.35
N LEU A 39 -6.42 -1.74 -2.43
CA LEU A 39 -6.61 -1.37 -1.03
C LEU A 39 -5.29 -0.98 -0.37
N GLU A 40 -4.23 -1.75 -0.60
CA GLU A 40 -2.87 -1.46 -0.12
C GLU A 40 -2.42 -0.06 -0.58
N THR A 41 -2.63 0.23 -1.86
CA THR A 41 -2.26 1.51 -2.48
C THR A 41 -3.05 2.67 -1.87
N VAL A 42 -4.35 2.52 -1.66
CA VAL A 42 -5.18 3.56 -1.02
C VAL A 42 -4.71 3.84 0.41
N LEU A 43 -4.42 2.80 1.20
CA LEU A 43 -3.91 2.97 2.56
C LEU A 43 -2.53 3.65 2.55
N ALA A 44 -1.63 3.25 1.65
CA ALA A 44 -0.34 3.90 1.48
C ALA A 44 -0.48 5.37 1.09
N LEU A 45 -1.42 5.71 0.20
CA LEU A 45 -1.72 7.08 -0.20
C LEU A 45 -2.18 7.95 0.97
N ILE A 46 -3.09 7.44 1.80
CA ILE A 46 -3.55 8.15 3.01
C ILE A 46 -2.36 8.42 3.94
N ASP A 47 -1.53 7.41 4.19
CA ASP A 47 -0.38 7.52 5.07
C ASP A 47 0.68 8.49 4.54
N GLY A 48 0.96 8.42 3.24
CA GLY A 48 1.90 9.29 2.56
C GLY A 48 1.46 10.75 2.54
N TRP A 49 0.17 11.00 2.29
CA TRP A 49 -0.42 12.34 2.29
C TRP A 49 -0.35 12.94 3.70
N THR A 50 -0.72 12.16 4.71
CA THR A 50 -0.67 12.57 6.12
C THR A 50 0.75 12.92 6.54
N ASP A 51 1.75 12.11 6.14
CA ASP A 51 3.18 12.39 6.42
C ASP A 51 3.62 13.72 5.79
N GLU A 52 3.28 13.95 4.52
CA GLU A 52 3.66 15.18 3.82
C GLU A 52 2.96 16.42 4.41
N VAL A 53 1.65 16.36 4.65
CA VAL A 53 0.89 17.46 5.26
C VAL A 53 1.40 17.79 6.66
N THR A 54 1.66 16.77 7.48
CA THR A 54 2.16 16.97 8.85
C THR A 54 3.56 17.59 8.84
N ALA A 55 4.44 17.12 7.95
CA ALA A 55 5.78 17.68 7.80
C ALA A 55 5.75 19.16 7.39
N LEU A 56 4.90 19.51 6.41
CA LEU A 56 4.73 20.89 5.97
C LEU A 56 4.11 21.79 7.04
N ALA A 57 3.14 21.27 7.80
CA ALA A 57 2.49 22.00 8.88
C ALA A 57 3.46 22.28 10.04
N ALA A 58 4.34 21.32 10.37
CA ALA A 58 5.40 21.51 11.34
C ALA A 58 6.36 22.63 10.91
N GLY A 59 6.82 22.58 9.65
CA GLY A 59 7.80 23.53 9.12
C GLY A 59 9.00 23.69 10.07
N ASP A 60 9.44 24.93 10.27
CA ASP A 60 10.60 25.22 11.14
C ASP A 60 10.27 25.26 12.64
N ARG A 61 9.01 25.03 13.03
CA ARG A 61 8.57 25.09 14.44
C ARG A 61 9.06 23.89 15.25
N ILE A 62 9.43 22.81 14.57
CA ILE A 62 9.90 21.56 15.19
C ILE A 62 11.24 21.19 14.56
N PRO A 63 12.37 21.61 15.16
CA PRO A 63 13.72 21.33 14.62
C PRO A 63 14.02 19.82 14.46
N SER A 64 13.33 18.97 15.23
CA SER A 64 13.47 17.52 15.23
C SER A 64 12.43 16.79 14.38
N ILE A 65 11.73 17.48 13.48
CA ILE A 65 10.61 16.91 12.71
C ILE A 65 11.00 15.65 11.93
N GLU A 66 12.18 15.63 11.31
CA GLU A 66 12.64 14.47 10.53
C GLU A 66 12.89 13.23 11.40
N GLN A 67 13.39 13.42 12.62
CA GLN A 67 13.61 12.32 13.58
C GLN A 67 12.27 11.76 14.10
N LEU A 68 11.31 12.64 14.33
CA LEU A 68 9.94 12.26 14.70
C LEU A 68 9.26 11.51 13.56
N ARG A 69 9.36 12.00 12.31
CA ARG A 69 8.82 11.33 11.12
C ARG A 69 9.37 9.92 10.97
N GLU A 70 10.68 9.74 11.12
CA GLU A 70 11.29 8.41 11.03
C GLU A 70 10.81 7.48 12.16
N THR A 71 10.69 7.98 13.39
CA THR A 71 10.14 7.23 14.52
C THR A 71 8.69 6.81 14.25
N HIS A 72 7.87 7.73 13.71
CA HIS A 72 6.49 7.47 13.33
C HIS A 72 6.37 6.45 12.19
N ARG A 73 7.26 6.52 11.19
CA ARG A 73 7.30 5.57 10.07
C ARG A 73 7.58 4.15 10.56
N ARG A 74 8.55 3.98 11.46
CA ARG A 74 8.86 2.67 12.08
C ARG A 74 7.69 2.13 12.91
N ARG A 75 7.02 2.99 13.67
CA ARG A 75 5.86 2.59 14.50
C ARG A 75 4.66 2.14 13.66
N ARG A 76 4.36 2.83 12.55
CA ARG A 76 3.23 2.46 11.68
C ARG A 76 3.44 1.10 11.00
N ALA A 77 4.67 0.77 10.63
CA ALA A 77 5.02 -0.55 10.08
C ALA A 77 4.71 -1.72 11.05
N ALA A 78 4.55 -1.44 12.36
CA ALA A 78 4.33 -2.46 13.38
C ALA A 78 2.94 -2.42 14.05
N SER A 79 2.18 -1.31 13.99
CA SER A 79 1.09 -1.11 14.98
C SER A 79 -0.05 -0.15 14.60
N ALA A 80 -0.23 0.25 13.34
CA ALA A 80 -1.35 1.15 13.00
C ALA A 80 -2.71 0.45 13.18
N PRO A 81 -3.70 1.01 13.91
CA PRO A 81 -4.98 0.32 14.17
C PRO A 81 -5.70 -0.13 12.89
N ALA A 82 -5.71 0.71 11.85
CA ALA A 82 -6.27 0.34 10.55
C ALA A 82 -5.53 -0.85 9.92
N GLN A 83 -4.19 -0.85 9.96
CA GLN A 83 -3.36 -1.95 9.48
C GLN A 83 -3.65 -3.25 10.23
N VAL A 84 -3.81 -3.19 11.55
CA VAL A 84 -4.14 -4.36 12.39
C VAL A 84 -5.53 -4.90 12.03
N LEU A 85 -6.52 -4.03 11.85
CA LEU A 85 -7.87 -4.41 11.45
C LEU A 85 -7.91 -5.04 10.05
N PHE A 86 -7.28 -4.42 9.06
CA PHE A 86 -7.26 -4.97 7.70
C PHE A 86 -6.39 -6.22 7.57
N SER A 87 -5.31 -6.33 8.35
CA SER A 87 -4.52 -7.55 8.41
C SER A 87 -5.32 -8.71 9.01
N SER A 88 -6.17 -8.48 10.00
CA SER A 88 -6.97 -9.55 10.61
C SER A 88 -8.18 -9.94 9.77
N MET A 89 -8.80 -8.99 9.05
CA MET A 89 -9.97 -9.26 8.22
C MET A 89 -9.64 -9.75 6.81
N LEU A 90 -8.57 -9.25 6.20
CA LEU A 90 -8.25 -9.44 4.78
C LEU A 90 -6.82 -9.96 4.54
N GLY A 91 -6.01 -10.19 5.58
CA GLY A 91 -4.59 -10.50 5.41
C GLY A 91 -3.78 -9.33 4.81
N LEU A 92 -4.38 -8.14 4.72
CA LEU A 92 -3.79 -7.00 4.03
C LEU A 92 -2.72 -6.32 4.88
N GLN A 93 -1.52 -6.23 4.34
CA GLN A 93 -0.38 -5.55 4.93
C GLN A 93 0.19 -4.55 3.91
N VAL A 94 0.15 -3.26 4.24
CA VAL A 94 0.86 -2.22 3.49
C VAL A 94 2.35 -2.38 3.68
N SER A 95 3.06 -2.59 2.57
CA SER A 95 4.51 -2.74 2.60
C SER A 95 5.22 -1.42 2.92
N PRO A 96 6.34 -1.45 3.69
CA PRO A 96 7.12 -0.24 3.95
C PRO A 96 7.64 0.46 2.70
N LYS A 97 7.80 -0.31 1.61
CA LYS A 97 8.19 0.21 0.29
C LYS A 97 7.08 1.11 -0.26
N LEU A 98 5.85 0.62 -0.33
CA LEU A 98 4.72 1.36 -0.89
C LEU A 98 4.41 2.62 -0.08
N THR A 99 4.53 2.58 1.25
CA THR A 99 4.40 3.77 2.10
C THR A 99 5.43 4.86 1.74
N ARG A 100 6.69 4.48 1.47
CA ARG A 100 7.74 5.44 1.08
C ARG A 100 7.51 6.01 -0.32
N GLU A 101 7.05 5.18 -1.24
CA GLU A 101 6.69 5.59 -2.61
C GLU A 101 5.53 6.57 -2.58
N ALA A 102 4.48 6.30 -1.81
CA ALA A 102 3.35 7.22 -1.62
C ALA A 102 3.78 8.56 -1.01
N SER A 103 4.58 8.57 0.07
CA SER A 103 5.13 9.82 0.63
C SER A 103 5.93 10.61 -0.42
N SER A 104 6.74 9.92 -1.23
CA SER A 104 7.57 10.56 -2.26
C SER A 104 6.72 11.12 -3.40
N PHE A 105 5.68 10.39 -3.82
CA PHE A 105 4.68 10.83 -4.78
C PHE A 105 4.05 12.15 -4.33
N TRP A 106 3.48 12.23 -3.12
CA TRP A 106 2.81 13.44 -2.65
C TRP A 106 3.72 14.66 -2.55
N ARG A 107 4.96 14.45 -2.08
CA ARG A 107 5.99 15.49 -2.07
C ARG A 107 6.30 15.99 -3.48
N LYS A 108 6.50 15.07 -4.43
CA LYS A 108 6.82 15.40 -5.82
C LYS A 108 5.67 16.16 -6.49
N ILE A 109 4.42 15.73 -6.29
CA ILE A 109 3.24 16.44 -6.82
C ILE A 109 3.22 17.89 -6.30
N ARG A 110 3.42 18.11 -5.00
CA ARG A 110 3.50 19.48 -4.44
C ARG A 110 4.62 20.29 -5.08
N GLU A 111 5.78 19.69 -5.30
CA GLU A 111 6.96 20.36 -5.87
C GLU A 111 6.77 20.76 -7.34
N VAL A 112 6.12 19.90 -8.14
CA VAL A 112 5.91 20.17 -9.58
C VAL A 112 4.64 20.97 -9.87
N LYS A 113 3.70 20.98 -8.94
CA LYS A 113 2.39 21.62 -9.06
C LYS A 113 2.17 22.58 -7.90
N SER A 114 1.22 22.28 -7.02
CA SER A 114 0.87 23.08 -5.86
C SER A 114 0.26 22.23 -4.75
N VAL A 115 0.11 22.79 -3.55
CA VAL A 115 -0.62 22.14 -2.46
C VAL A 115 -2.08 21.87 -2.85
N GLY A 116 -2.72 22.80 -3.56
CA GLY A 116 -4.10 22.66 -4.02
C GLY A 116 -4.26 21.53 -5.03
N GLU A 117 -3.39 21.47 -6.05
CA GLU A 117 -3.43 20.39 -7.05
C GLU A 117 -3.08 19.03 -6.45
N ARG A 118 -2.15 18.99 -5.47
CA ARG A 118 -1.90 17.78 -4.68
C ARG A 118 -3.18 17.29 -4.02
N ASP A 119 -3.89 18.16 -3.31
CA ASP A 119 -5.09 17.76 -2.56
C ASP A 119 -6.29 17.45 -3.49
N GLN A 120 -6.34 18.06 -4.67
CA GLN A 120 -7.38 17.79 -5.68
C GLN A 120 -7.37 16.33 -6.18
N ILE A 121 -6.24 15.61 -6.09
CA ILE A 121 -6.14 14.21 -6.49
C ILE A 121 -7.19 13.33 -5.78
N TRP A 122 -7.56 13.67 -4.54
CA TRP A 122 -8.60 12.95 -3.79
C TRP A 122 -9.99 12.99 -4.43
N SER A 123 -10.25 13.95 -5.32
CA SER A 123 -11.53 14.09 -6.03
C SER A 123 -11.62 13.27 -7.32
N GLY A 124 -10.49 12.72 -7.79
CA GLY A 124 -10.38 12.08 -9.10
C GLY A 124 -10.13 10.58 -9.01
N LEU A 125 -9.58 10.05 -10.11
CA LEU A 125 -9.04 8.69 -10.12
C LEU A 125 -7.74 8.68 -9.32
N LEU A 126 -7.71 7.85 -8.26
CA LEU A 126 -6.52 7.71 -7.43
C LEU A 126 -5.40 6.98 -8.21
N PRO A 127 -4.13 7.35 -7.97
CA PRO A 127 -2.99 6.68 -8.58
C PRO A 127 -2.91 5.22 -8.16
N THR A 128 -2.48 4.38 -9.10
CA THR A 128 -2.09 2.99 -8.85
C THR A 128 -0.69 2.91 -8.24
N ALA A 129 -0.26 1.73 -7.79
CA ALA A 129 1.09 1.52 -7.28
C ALA A 129 2.17 1.91 -8.30
N ASP A 130 1.95 1.66 -9.60
CA ASP A 130 2.90 2.01 -10.66
C ASP A 130 2.96 3.52 -10.88
N ASP A 131 1.83 4.23 -10.74
CA ASP A 131 1.77 5.68 -10.86
C ASP A 131 2.58 6.40 -9.77
N LEU A 132 2.78 5.76 -8.60
CA LEU A 132 3.61 6.32 -7.53
C LEU A 132 5.08 6.45 -7.94
N LEU A 133 5.52 5.67 -8.92
CA LEU A 133 6.90 5.66 -9.42
C LEU A 133 7.14 6.78 -10.44
N ASP A 134 6.08 7.32 -11.07
CA ASP A 134 6.15 8.40 -12.05
C ASP A 134 5.03 9.44 -11.83
N PRO A 135 5.18 10.31 -10.82
CA PRO A 135 4.16 11.29 -10.46
C PRO A 135 3.86 12.29 -11.58
N GLU A 136 4.84 12.62 -12.42
CA GLU A 136 4.67 13.58 -13.52
C GLU A 136 3.81 12.98 -14.63
N LYS A 137 4.05 11.72 -14.99
CA LYS A 137 3.21 10.99 -15.96
C LYS A 137 1.78 10.82 -15.47
N PHE A 138 1.59 10.52 -14.18
CA PHE A 138 0.25 10.44 -13.58
C PHE A 138 -0.51 11.76 -13.75
N VAL A 139 0.12 12.88 -13.42
CA VAL A 139 -0.52 14.20 -13.55
C VAL A 139 -0.84 14.53 -15.01
N ALA A 140 0.08 14.27 -15.93
CA ALA A 140 -0.16 14.47 -17.35
C ALA A 140 -1.35 13.64 -17.88
N SER A 141 -1.55 12.43 -17.35
CA SER A 141 -2.67 11.55 -17.73
C SER A 141 -4.02 11.98 -17.18
N THR A 142 -4.04 12.80 -16.13
CA THR A 142 -5.26 13.26 -15.44
C THR A 142 -5.64 14.70 -15.80
N SER A 143 -4.75 15.43 -16.47
CA SER A 143 -5.04 16.77 -17.02
C SER A 143 -5.59 16.68 -18.43
N ILE A 144 -6.70 17.37 -18.70
CA ILE A 144 -7.16 17.64 -20.07
C ILE A 144 -6.31 18.79 -20.61
N PRO A 145 -5.63 18.65 -21.77
CA PRO A 145 -4.91 19.76 -22.38
C PRO A 145 -5.87 20.91 -22.67
N ASP A 146 -5.54 22.12 -22.20
CA ASP A 146 -6.33 23.34 -22.45
C ASP A 146 -6.40 23.69 -23.95
N ASP A 147 -5.49 23.12 -24.76
CA ASP A 147 -5.44 23.31 -26.20
C ASP A 147 -5.48 21.96 -26.94
N LEU A 148 -6.61 21.71 -27.60
CA LEU A 148 -6.81 20.56 -28.49
C LEU A 148 -6.61 20.93 -29.97
N SER A 149 -6.20 22.17 -30.28
CA SER A 149 -6.07 22.66 -31.66
C SER A 149 -4.99 21.94 -32.47
N GLY A 150 -4.04 21.26 -31.82
CA GLY A 150 -3.05 20.40 -32.48
C GLY A 150 -3.54 18.98 -32.81
N LEU A 151 -4.78 18.63 -32.48
CA LEU A 151 -5.38 17.31 -32.74
C LEU A 151 -6.41 17.31 -33.88
N ILE A 152 -6.65 18.47 -34.51
CA ILE A 152 -7.61 18.67 -35.61
C ILE A 152 -6.90 19.01 -36.90
#